data_AF-A0A951E4A1-F1
#
_entry.id   AF-A0A951E4A1-F1
#
_cell.length_a   1.000
_cell.length_b   1.000
_cell.length_c   1.000
_cell.angle_alpha   90.00
_cell.angle_beta   90.00
_cell.angle_gamma   90.00
#
_symmetry.space_group_name_H-M   'P 1'
#
loop_
_entity.id
_entity.type
_entity.pdbx_description
1 polymer ?
#
loop_
_entity_poly.entity_id
_entity_poly.type
_entity_poly.pdbx_seq_one_letter_code
_entity_poly.pdbx_strand_id
1 'polypeptide(L)'
;MPILLILLAATVIELSVLVAVGHAIGILATIGLLILSSLIGALLLRREGTRTLTAFIEAIRSRRPPHQELVDGMLIAAAGVLIVLPGFVSDALGLLLLLPPIRALVRRRMLRSASRRAPAQFAPGAVVEGEVVDDPEHPSPRSELR
;
A
#
# COMPACT_ATOMS: atom_id res chain seq x y z
N MET A 1 3.03 17.56 13.07
CA MET A 1 2.58 17.24 14.44
C MET A 1 1.35 16.30 14.56
N PRO A 2 0.41 16.15 13.59
CA PRO A 2 -0.76 15.29 13.83
C PRO A 2 -0.43 13.79 13.89
N ILE A 3 0.62 13.34 13.18
CA ILE A 3 1.04 11.93 13.14
C ILE A 3 1.45 11.43 14.53
N LEU A 4 2.17 12.25 15.30
CA LEU A 4 2.60 11.90 16.66
C LEU A 4 1.40 11.69 17.61
N LEU A 5 0.35 12.50 17.48
CA LEU A 5 -0.86 12.36 18.27
C LEU A 5 -1.60 11.05 17.93
N ILE A 6 -1.68 10.69 16.65
CA ILE A 6 -2.30 9.44 16.22
C ILE A 6 -1.51 8.24 16.75
N LEU A 7 -0.18 8.26 16.65
CA LEU A 7 0.67 7.20 17.19
C LEU A 7 0.51 7.06 18.71
N LEU A 8 0.54 8.17 19.44
CA LEU A 8 0.33 8.17 20.89
C LEU A 8 -1.03 7.58 21.25
N ALA A 9 -2.10 8.03 20.58
CA ALA A 9 -3.44 7.50 20.80
C ALA A 9 -3.52 6.00 20.49
N ALA A 10 -2.91 5.56 19.38
CA ALA A 10 -2.85 4.15 19.02
C ALA A 10 -2.15 3.33 20.10
N THR A 11 -0.98 3.76 20.60
CA THR A 11 -0.27 3.07 21.68
C THR A 11 -1.08 3.02 22.99
N VAL A 12 -1.77 4.10 23.36
CA VAL A 12 -2.64 4.12 24.54
C VAL A 12 -3.79 3.11 24.39
N ILE A 13 -4.39 3.03 23.21
CA ILE A 13 -5.44 2.06 22.90
C ILE A 13 -4.89 0.63 23.01
N GLU A 14 -3.73 0.35 22.43
CA GLU A 14 -3.10 -0.99 22.51
C GLU A 14 -2.83 -1.41 23.94
N LEU A 15 -2.23 -0.53 24.75
CA LEU A 15 -1.95 -0.83 26.16
C LEU A 15 -3.25 -1.07 26.95
N SER A 16 -4.29 -0.28 26.67
CA SER A 16 -5.60 -0.45 27.32
C SER A 16 -6.21 -1.81 26.99
N VAL A 17 -6.17 -2.23 25.72
CA VAL A 17 -6.68 -3.53 25.28
C VAL A 17 -5.81 -4.68 25.82
N LEU A 18 -4.49 -4.53 25.81
CA LEU A 18 -3.55 -5.51 26.34
C LEU A 18 -3.82 -5.79 27.83
N VAL A 19 -4.02 -4.74 28.63
CA VAL A 19 -4.35 -4.87 30.05
C VAL A 19 -5.73 -5.53 30.24
N ALA A 20 -6.73 -5.13 29.45
CA ALA A 20 -8.07 -5.72 29.52
C ALA A 20 -8.07 -7.23 29.19
N VAL A 21 -7.37 -7.63 28.12
CA VAL A 21 -7.21 -9.04 27.73
C VAL A 21 -6.38 -9.78 28.78
N GLY A 22 -5.29 -9.19 29.25
CA GLY A 22 -4.45 -9.73 30.32
C GLY A 22 -5.24 -10.03 31.59
N HIS A 23 -6.20 -9.18 31.95
CA HIS A 23 -7.10 -9.40 33.07
C HIS A 23 -8.15 -10.49 32.80
N ALA A 24 -8.65 -10.58 31.56
CA ALA A 24 -9.70 -11.52 31.18
C ALA A 24 -9.22 -12.98 31.08
N ILE A 25 -8.03 -13.21 30.52
CA ILE A 25 -7.52 -14.57 30.20
C ILE A 25 -6.16 -14.90 30.83
N GLY A 26 -5.54 -13.95 31.53
CA GLY A 26 -4.22 -14.11 32.14
C GLY A 26 -3.05 -13.75 31.21
N ILE A 27 -1.92 -13.41 31.83
CA ILE A 27 -0.74 -12.87 31.14
C ILE A 27 -0.11 -13.89 30.18
N LEU A 28 0.03 -15.15 30.59
CA LEU A 28 0.65 -16.18 29.74
C LEU A 28 -0.16 -16.43 28.46
N ALA A 29 -1.48 -16.52 28.56
CA ALA A 29 -2.37 -16.68 27.40
C ALA A 29 -2.32 -15.44 26.49
N THR A 30 -2.25 -14.25 27.08
CA THR A 30 -2.14 -12.96 26.35
C THR A 30 -0.85 -12.88 25.55
N ILE A 31 0.29 -13.23 26.15
CA ILE A 31 1.59 -13.30 25.45
C ILE A 31 1.54 -14.33 24.34
N GLY A 32 0.97 -15.51 24.60
CA GLY A 32 0.78 -16.56 23.59
C GLY A 32 -0.03 -16.08 22.40
N LEU A 33 -1.12 -15.32 22.63
CA LEU A 33 -1.93 -14.73 21.57
C LEU A 33 -1.15 -13.72 20.73
N LEU A 34 -0.39 -12.82 21.36
CA LEU A 34 0.43 -11.82 20.64
C LEU A 34 1.50 -12.48 19.77
N ILE A 35 2.14 -13.53 20.26
CA ILE A 35 3.13 -14.28 19.48
C ILE A 35 2.44 -14.98 18.30
N LEU A 36 1.29 -15.60 18.56
CA LEU A 36 0.54 -16.34 17.54
C LEU A 36 0.00 -15.39 16.44
N SER A 37 -0.59 -14.26 16.81
CA SER A 37 -1.10 -13.25 15.86
C SER A 37 0.02 -12.68 15.01
N SER A 38 1.15 -12.30 15.62
CA SER A 38 2.32 -11.78 14.90
C SER A 38 2.91 -12.83 13.96
N LEU A 39 3.00 -14.10 14.37
CA LEU A 39 3.45 -15.19 13.51
C LEU A 39 2.52 -15.40 12.31
N ILE A 40 1.21 -15.46 12.55
CA ILE A 40 0.20 -15.58 11.49
C ILE A 40 0.33 -14.39 10.52
N GLY A 41 0.48 -13.18 11.05
CA GLY A 41 0.68 -11.95 10.29
C GLY A 41 1.93 -12.00 9.42
N ALA A 42 3.08 -12.38 10.00
CA ALA A 42 4.34 -12.51 9.27
C ALA A 42 4.26 -13.56 8.14
N LEU A 43 3.59 -14.70 8.39
CA LEU A 43 3.39 -15.74 7.38
C LEU A 43 2.52 -15.26 6.22
N LEU A 44 1.42 -14.56 6.52
CA LEU A 44 0.54 -13.94 5.52
C LEU A 44 1.26 -12.84 4.75
N LEU A 45 2.01 -11.98 5.44
CA LEU A 45 2.80 -10.91 4.84
C LEU A 45 3.83 -11.47 3.85
N ARG A 46 4.54 -12.54 4.23
CA ARG A 46 5.50 -13.23 3.34
C ARG A 46 4.81 -13.81 2.10
N ARG A 47 3.66 -14.46 2.29
CA ARG A 47 2.90 -15.07 1.18
C ARG A 47 2.35 -14.02 0.22
N GLU A 48 1.75 -12.95 0.74
CA GLU A 48 1.07 -11.97 -0.09
C GLU A 48 2.03 -10.92 -0.66
N GLY A 49 3.06 -10.55 0.11
CA GLY A 49 4.12 -9.66 -0.34
C GLY A 49 4.89 -10.25 -1.53
N THR A 50 5.25 -11.53 -1.48
CA THR A 50 5.92 -12.21 -2.61
C THR A 50 5.02 -12.28 -3.85
N ARG A 51 3.74 -12.65 -3.68
CA ARG A 51 2.77 -12.67 -4.80
C ARG A 51 2.62 -11.31 -5.47
N THR A 52 2.51 -10.25 -4.66
CA THR A 52 2.30 -8.89 -5.17
C THR A 52 3.56 -8.36 -5.84
N LEU A 53 4.74 -8.65 -5.31
CA LEU A 53 6.02 -8.31 -5.93
C LEU A 53 6.18 -9.01 -7.28
N THR A 54 5.87 -10.30 -7.37
CA THR A 54 5.92 -11.04 -8.64
C THR A 54 4.95 -10.45 -9.66
N ALA A 55 3.71 -10.15 -9.25
CA ALA A 55 2.72 -9.53 -10.13
C ALA A 55 3.17 -8.14 -10.62
N PHE A 56 3.78 -7.35 -9.75
CA PHE A 56 4.35 -6.05 -10.09
C PHE A 56 5.46 -6.16 -11.14
N ILE A 57 6.41 -7.08 -10.93
CA ILE A 57 7.50 -7.33 -11.87
C ILE A 57 6.94 -7.78 -13.23
N GLU A 58 5.94 -8.67 -13.24
CA GLU A 58 5.29 -9.16 -14.45
C GLU A 58 4.56 -8.05 -15.22
N ALA A 59 3.87 -7.16 -14.51
CA ALA A 59 3.21 -6.00 -15.10
C ALA A 59 4.21 -5.07 -15.80
N ILE A 60 5.38 -4.82 -15.19
CA ILE A 60 6.45 -4.03 -15.82
C ILE A 60 7.01 -4.75 -17.06
N ARG A 61 7.30 -6.05 -16.95
CA ARG A 61 7.84 -6.86 -18.07
C ARG A 61 6.90 -6.88 -19.27
N SER A 62 5.60 -6.93 -19.02
CA SER A 62 4.56 -6.87 -20.04
C SER A 62 4.24 -5.47 -20.56
N ARG A 63 5.02 -4.44 -20.16
CA ARG A 63 4.79 -3.01 -20.49
C ARG A 63 3.39 -2.53 -20.13
N ARG A 64 2.76 -3.15 -19.14
CA ARG A 64 1.44 -2.76 -18.60
C ARG A 64 1.64 -1.79 -17.43
N PRO A 65 0.81 -0.75 -17.29
CA PRO A 65 0.86 0.12 -16.13
C PRO A 65 0.42 -0.61 -14.84
N PRO A 66 1.29 -0.74 -13.81
CA PRO A 66 1.04 -1.59 -12.63
C PRO A 66 0.25 -0.87 -11.52
N HIS A 67 -0.84 -0.17 -11.86
CA HIS A 67 -1.55 0.66 -10.89
C HIS A 67 -2.15 -0.14 -9.73
N GLN A 68 -2.64 -1.35 -9.99
CA GLN A 68 -3.29 -2.17 -8.97
C GLN A 68 -2.25 -2.79 -8.03
N GLU A 69 -1.14 -3.27 -8.60
CA GLU A 69 -0.02 -3.89 -7.90
C GLU A 69 0.69 -2.89 -6.99
N LEU A 70 0.81 -1.63 -7.42
CA LEU A 70 1.35 -0.56 -6.58
C LEU A 70 0.48 -0.30 -5.35
N VAL A 71 -0.83 -0.19 -5.52
CA VAL A 71 -1.76 0.01 -4.41
C VAL A 71 -1.75 -1.20 -3.47
N ASP A 72 -1.76 -2.41 -4.03
CA ASP A 72 -1.70 -3.63 -3.23
C ASP A 72 -0.38 -3.73 -2.44
N GLY A 73 0.74 -3.38 -3.07
CA GLY A 73 2.05 -3.33 -2.42
C GLY A 73 2.08 -2.34 -1.25
N MET A 74 1.50 -1.14 -1.42
CA MET A 74 1.39 -0.15 -0.34
C MET A 74 0.52 -0.64 0.82
N LEU A 75 -0.61 -1.28 0.53
CA LEU A 75 -1.51 -1.81 1.57
C LEU A 75 -0.85 -2.96 2.34
N ILE A 76 -0.09 -3.81 1.66
CA ILE A 76 0.68 -4.90 2.28
C ILE A 76 1.81 -4.35 3.14
N ALA A 77 2.53 -3.32 2.66
CA ALA A 77 3.56 -2.65 3.45
C ALA A 77 2.99 -1.99 4.70
N ALA A 78 1.85 -1.30 4.58
CA ALA A 78 1.15 -0.70 5.71
C ALA A 78 0.69 -1.78 6.72
N ALA A 79 0.17 -2.91 6.24
CA ALA A 79 -0.17 -4.04 7.10
C ALA A 79 1.06 -4.59 7.84
N GLY A 80 2.19 -4.69 7.15
CA GLY A 80 3.46 -5.08 7.76
C GLY A 80 3.89 -4.15 8.89
N VAL A 81 3.82 -2.83 8.68
CA VAL A 81 4.12 -1.83 9.71
C VAL A 81 3.20 -1.97 10.93
N LEU A 82 1.91 -2.24 10.72
CA LEU A 82 0.96 -2.49 11.81
C LEU A 82 1.31 -3.75 12.62
N ILE A 83 1.79 -4.81 11.96
CA ILE A 83 2.11 -6.10 12.60
C ILE A 83 3.48 -6.11 13.30
N VAL A 84 4.40 -5.20 12.94
CA VAL A 84 5.75 -5.12 13.54
C VAL A 84 5.69 -4.89 15.05
N LEU A 85 4.73 -4.09 15.50
CA LEU A 85 4.48 -3.89 16.93
C LEU A 85 3.39 -4.87 17.35
N PRO A 86 3.71 -5.93 18.13
CA PRO A 86 2.71 -6.88 18.56
C PRO A 86 1.68 -6.17 19.45
N GLY A 87 0.44 -6.09 18.97
CA GLY A 87 -0.67 -5.42 19.62
C GLY A 87 -1.99 -5.99 19.12
N PHE A 88 -3.01 -6.06 19.97
CA PHE A 88 -4.26 -6.72 19.59
C PHE A 88 -5.01 -5.98 18.48
N VAL A 89 -5.03 -4.65 18.53
CA VAL A 89 -5.78 -3.84 17.56
C VAL A 89 -5.02 -3.76 16.24
N SER A 90 -3.72 -3.49 16.31
CA SER A 90 -2.83 -3.37 15.15
C SER A 90 -2.66 -4.71 14.45
N ASP A 91 -2.56 -5.83 15.18
CA ASP A 91 -2.55 -7.16 14.58
C ASP A 91 -3.87 -7.45 13.87
N ALA A 92 -5.01 -7.16 14.50
CA ALA A 92 -6.32 -7.37 13.88
C ALA A 92 -6.47 -6.54 12.59
N LEU A 93 -6.07 -5.27 12.61
CA LEU A 93 -6.11 -4.38 11.45
C LEU A 93 -5.13 -4.82 10.35
N GLY A 94 -3.89 -5.16 10.72
CA GLY A 94 -2.88 -5.63 9.80
C GLY A 94 -3.28 -6.96 9.13
N LEU A 95 -3.75 -7.92 9.91
CA LEU A 95 -4.27 -9.20 9.39
C LEU A 95 -5.47 -8.98 8.47
N LEU A 96 -6.42 -8.14 8.85
CA LEU A 96 -7.58 -7.81 8.02
C LEU A 96 -7.14 -7.19 6.69
N LEU A 97 -6.12 -6.32 6.71
CA LEU A 97 -5.59 -5.68 5.51
C LEU A 97 -4.80 -6.65 4.61
N LEU A 98 -4.20 -7.69 5.19
CA LEU A 98 -3.55 -8.78 4.44
C LEU A 98 -4.56 -9.68 3.70
N LEU A 99 -5.82 -9.73 4.12
CA LEU A 99 -6.84 -10.52 3.42
C LEU A 99 -7.14 -9.96 2.01
N PRO A 100 -7.04 -10.78 0.95
CA PRO A 100 -7.36 -10.38 -0.43
C PRO A 100 -8.71 -9.69 -0.63
N PRO A 101 -9.84 -10.14 -0.04
CA PRO A 101 -11.14 -9.48 -0.24
C PRO A 101 -11.16 -8.05 0.33
N ILE A 102 -10.55 -7.83 1.49
CA ILE A 102 -10.49 -6.52 2.13
C ILE A 102 -9.60 -5.59 1.30
N ARG A 103 -8.43 -6.06 0.89
CA ARG A 103 -7.53 -5.30 0.01
C ARG A 103 -8.20 -4.92 -1.31
N ALA A 104 -8.94 -5.83 -1.94
CA ALA A 104 -9.70 -5.52 -3.14
C ALA A 104 -10.76 -4.44 -2.91
N LEU A 105 -11.46 -4.46 -1.77
CA LEU A 105 -12.43 -3.43 -1.38
C LEU A 105 -11.77 -2.07 -1.17
N VAL A 106 -10.69 -2.03 -0.39
CA VAL A 106 -9.94 -0.81 -0.08
C VAL A 106 -9.35 -0.21 -1.36
N ARG A 107 -8.71 -1.04 -2.20
CA ARG A 107 -8.18 -0.64 -3.51
C ARG A 107 -9.26 -0.03 -4.39
N ARG A 108 -10.42 -0.68 -4.54
CA ARG A 108 -11.55 -0.14 -5.32
C ARG A 108 -11.99 1.23 -4.82
N ARG A 109 -12.00 1.45 -3.49
CA ARG A 109 -12.36 2.74 -2.89
C ARG A 109 -11.30 3.81 -3.15
N MET A 110 -10.02 3.46 -3.04
CA MET A 110 -8.91 4.38 -3.30
C MET A 110 -8.86 4.81 -4.77
N LEU A 111 -8.94 3.86 -5.70
CA LEU A 111 -8.94 4.14 -7.14
C LEU A 111 -10.13 5.00 -7.56
N ARG A 112 -11.34 4.71 -7.08
CA ARG A 112 -12.54 5.54 -7.35
C ARG A 112 -12.39 6.98 -6.82
N SER A 113 -11.75 7.16 -5.68
CA SER A 113 -11.56 8.47 -5.06
C SER A 113 -10.49 9.29 -5.78
N ALA A 114 -9.47 8.63 -6.34
CA ALA A 114 -8.42 9.25 -7.15
C ALA A 114 -8.99 9.76 -8.48
N SER A 115 -9.85 8.98 -9.17
CA SER A 115 -10.52 9.43 -10.40
C SER A 115 -11.41 10.65 -10.21
N ARG A 116 -11.96 10.87 -9.00
CA ARG A 116 -12.77 12.06 -8.67
C ARG A 116 -11.95 13.31 -8.40
N ARG A 117 -10.64 13.18 -8.21
CA ARG A 117 -9.72 14.28 -7.84
C ARG A 117 -8.64 14.55 -8.88
N ALA A 118 -8.59 13.79 -9.98
CA ALA A 118 -7.65 14.04 -11.05
C ALA A 118 -7.99 15.38 -11.73
N PRO A 119 -7.08 16.39 -11.73
CA PRO A 119 -7.26 17.57 -12.54
C PRO A 119 -7.32 17.16 -14.02
N ALA A 120 -8.15 17.85 -14.81
CA ALA A 120 -8.46 17.50 -16.22
C ALA A 120 -7.22 17.30 -17.12
N GLN A 121 -6.06 17.80 -16.70
CA GLN A 121 -4.76 17.64 -17.36
C GLN A 121 -4.22 16.19 -17.41
N PHE A 122 -4.65 15.28 -16.53
CA PHE A 122 -4.21 13.87 -16.52
C PHE A 122 -5.32 12.90 -16.98
N ALA A 123 -6.29 13.38 -17.77
CA ALA A 123 -7.28 12.51 -18.38
C ALA A 123 -6.62 11.60 -19.43
N PRO A 124 -6.99 10.31 -19.51
CA PRO A 124 -6.59 9.45 -20.64
C PRO A 124 -7.05 10.11 -21.95
N GLY A 125 -6.12 10.50 -22.81
CA GLY A 125 -6.38 11.29 -24.02
C GLY A 125 -5.97 12.76 -23.95
N ALA A 126 -5.36 13.21 -22.85
CA ALA A 126 -4.72 14.51 -22.78
C ALA A 126 -3.57 14.58 -23.80
N VAL A 127 -3.79 15.32 -24.89
CA VAL A 127 -2.78 15.64 -25.89
C VAL A 127 -1.84 16.65 -25.25
N VAL A 128 -0.63 16.21 -24.92
CA VAL A 128 0.45 17.10 -24.49
C VAL A 128 1.06 17.69 -25.75
N GLU A 129 0.82 18.96 -26.00
CA GLU A 129 1.42 19.69 -27.12
C GLU A 129 2.91 19.88 -26.84
N GLY A 130 3.72 19.08 -27.52
CA GLY A 130 5.18 19.18 -27.45
C GLY A 130 5.66 20.28 -28.39
N GLU A 131 6.31 21.29 -27.83
CA GLU A 131 7.05 22.25 -28.63
C GLU A 131 8.35 21.57 -29.12
N VAL A 132 8.51 21.47 -30.43
CA VAL A 132 9.77 21.00 -31.04
C VAL A 132 10.76 22.14 -30.92
N VAL A 133 11.68 22.02 -29.96
CA VAL A 133 12.84 22.89 -29.90
C VAL A 133 13.77 22.43 -31.01
N ASP A 134 13.84 23.22 -32.08
CA ASP A 134 14.82 23.00 -33.14
C ASP A 134 16.22 23.16 -32.55
N ASP A 135 16.93 22.04 -32.43
CA ASP A 135 18.32 22.00 -32.00
C ASP A 135 19.20 22.48 -33.17
N PRO A 136 19.91 23.61 -33.04
CA PRO A 136 20.76 24.12 -34.11
C PRO A 136 21.94 23.18 -34.44
N GLU A 137 22.26 22.19 -33.59
CA GLU A 137 23.30 21.18 -33.85
C GLU A 137 22.81 19.95 -34.62
N HIS A 138 21.49 19.76 -34.80
CA HIS A 138 20.93 18.61 -35.51
C HIS A 138 19.93 19.04 -36.58
N PRO A 139 20.41 19.46 -37.77
CA PRO A 139 19.54 19.87 -38.85
C PRO A 139 18.63 18.72 -39.31
N SER A 140 17.33 19.00 -39.31
CA SER A 140 16.32 18.03 -39.71
C SER A 140 16.49 17.59 -41.18
N PRO A 141 16.35 16.30 -41.53
CA PRO A 141 16.67 15.77 -42.87
C PRO A 141 15.77 16.24 -44.02
N ARG A 142 14.84 17.17 -43.78
CA ARG A 142 13.80 17.56 -44.75
C ARG A 142 14.16 18.77 -45.61
N SER A 143 15.32 19.40 -45.39
CA SER A 143 15.73 20.60 -46.13
C SER A 143 16.31 20.32 -47.53
N GLU A 144 16.57 19.05 -47.90
CA GLU A 144 17.24 18.72 -49.17
C GLU A 144 16.30 18.30 -50.33
N LEU A 145 14.98 18.35 -50.14
CA LEU A 145 13.99 17.92 -51.15
C LEU A 145 13.20 19.08 -51.80
N ARG A 146 13.76 20.29 -51.83
CA ARG A 146 13.19 21.42 -52.58
C ARG A 146 14.12 21.94 -53.65
#